data_AF-A0A960T134-F1
#
_entry.id   AF-A0A960T134-F1
#
_cell.length_a   1.000
_cell.length_b   1.000
_cell.length_c   1.000
_cell.angle_alpha   90.00
_cell.angle_beta   90.00
_cell.angle_gamma   90.00
#
_symmetry.space_group_name_H-M   'P 1'
#
loop_
_entity.id
_entity.type
_entity.pdbx_description
1 polymer ?
#
loop_
_entity_poly.entity_id
_entity_poly.type
_entity_poly.pdbx_seq_one_letter_code
_entity_poly.pdbx_strand_id
1 'polypeptide(L)'
;ERDMITGDLNTAQVEWIVQYTITSPSDFLFNLRDPAPTIRDLSESAMREVIGDRTVDEVLTIGRSGIEVEALAKLREMIELMQLGVSADQLQLMAVHPPRPVQRSFEEVNQAQQDRETLVNQANGEYNRVIPKARGEADQRISAAEGYALRRVNEAKGDVARFEELLAEYRKAPEITRQRLYLESMAEVLPKLKSKIILDEDAKQLLPLLNLGQ
;
A
#
# COMPACT_ATOMS: atom_id res chain seq x y z
N GLU A 1 -40.29 -9.11 -3.44
CA GLU A 1 -39.65 -10.22 -2.72
C GLU A 1 -40.33 -11.56 -3.06
N ARG A 2 -39.52 -12.58 -3.41
CA ARG A 2 -39.92 -13.99 -3.48
C ARG A 2 -38.79 -14.83 -2.90
N ASP A 3 -39.15 -15.87 -2.16
CA ASP A 3 -38.21 -16.91 -1.77
C ASP A 3 -37.92 -17.81 -2.98
N MET A 4 -36.63 -17.99 -3.30
CA MET A 4 -36.17 -18.84 -4.39
C MET A 4 -35.13 -19.83 -3.90
N ILE A 5 -35.05 -20.98 -4.55
CA ILE A 5 -34.06 -22.02 -4.27
C ILE A 5 -32.97 -21.93 -5.34
N THR A 6 -31.73 -21.91 -4.90
CA THR A 6 -30.52 -21.91 -5.74
C THR A 6 -30.10 -23.33 -6.10
N GLY A 7 -29.22 -23.49 -7.09
CA GLY A 7 -28.79 -24.81 -7.57
C GLY A 7 -28.04 -25.65 -6.54
N ASP A 8 -27.45 -24.99 -5.54
CA ASP A 8 -26.82 -25.61 -4.37
C ASP A 8 -27.80 -25.85 -3.19
N LEU A 9 -29.11 -25.82 -3.46
CA LEU A 9 -30.21 -26.11 -2.52
C LEU A 9 -30.30 -25.15 -1.33
N ASN A 10 -29.72 -23.96 -1.45
CA ASN A 10 -29.93 -22.88 -0.51
C ASN A 10 -31.18 -22.08 -0.88
N THR A 11 -31.72 -21.34 0.08
CA THR A 11 -32.84 -20.42 -0.15
C THR A 11 -32.31 -19.00 -0.12
N ALA A 12 -32.84 -18.12 -0.98
CA ALA A 12 -32.54 -16.70 -0.98
C ALA A 12 -33.82 -15.88 -1.19
N GLN A 13 -33.91 -14.76 -0.48
CA GLN A 13 -34.95 -13.73 -0.67
C GLN A 13 -34.46 -12.76 -1.72
N VAL A 14 -35.16 -12.72 -2.86
CA VAL A 14 -34.75 -11.93 -4.02
C VAL A 14 -35.79 -10.85 -4.33
N GLU A 15 -35.28 -9.64 -4.51
CA GLU A 15 -36.05 -8.49 -4.98
C GLU A 15 -35.49 -7.98 -6.30
N TRP A 16 -36.37 -7.78 -7.27
CA TRP A 16 -36.01 -7.25 -8.57
C TRP A 16 -37.04 -6.25 -9.07
N ILE A 17 -36.60 -5.38 -9.97
CA ILE A 17 -37.44 -4.46 -10.73
C ILE A 17 -37.34 -4.83 -12.21
N VAL A 18 -38.50 -4.80 -12.88
CA VAL A 18 -38.59 -4.87 -14.33
C VAL A 18 -39.05 -3.53 -14.85
N GLN A 19 -38.27 -2.93 -15.74
CA GLN A 19 -38.66 -1.76 -16.50
C GLN A 19 -39.03 -2.20 -17.91
N TYR A 20 -40.19 -1.76 -18.37
CA TYR A 20 -40.72 -2.15 -19.67
C TYR A 20 -41.43 -0.98 -20.36
N THR A 21 -41.41 -1.00 -21.68
CA THR A 21 -42.09 -0.03 -22.55
C THR A 21 -43.13 -0.73 -23.39
N ILE A 22 -44.32 -0.14 -23.51
CA ILE A 22 -45.40 -0.67 -24.37
C ILE A 22 -45.05 -0.33 -25.83
N THR A 23 -44.79 -1.35 -26.64
CA THR A 23 -44.48 -1.22 -28.07
C THR A 23 -45.73 -1.32 -28.94
N SER A 24 -46.70 -2.15 -28.56
CA SER A 24 -47.97 -2.34 -29.26
C SER A 24 -49.15 -2.24 -28.29
N PRO A 25 -49.83 -1.08 -28.22
CA PRO A 25 -50.96 -0.88 -27.31
C PRO A 25 -52.16 -1.79 -27.60
N SER A 26 -52.36 -2.22 -28.85
CA SER A 26 -53.42 -3.17 -29.21
C SER A 26 -53.14 -4.54 -28.60
N ASP A 27 -51.92 -5.04 -28.78
CA ASP A 27 -51.54 -6.36 -28.28
C ASP A 27 -51.54 -6.37 -26.75
N PHE A 28 -51.05 -5.30 -26.13
CA PHE A 28 -51.04 -5.13 -24.68
C PHE A 28 -52.45 -5.15 -24.05
N LEU A 29 -53.44 -4.57 -24.74
CA LEU A 29 -54.81 -4.46 -24.21
C LEU A 29 -55.69 -5.68 -24.55
N PHE A 30 -55.44 -6.35 -25.69
CA PHE A 30 -56.35 -7.36 -26.21
C PHE A 30 -55.81 -8.79 -26.18
N ASN A 31 -54.49 -9.01 -26.17
CA ASN A 31 -53.95 -10.37 -26.16
C ASN A 31 -54.02 -11.01 -24.78
N LEU A 32 -54.06 -10.22 -23.71
CA LEU A 32 -54.22 -10.72 -22.34
C LEU A 32 -55.22 -9.91 -21.53
N ARG A 33 -55.88 -10.61 -20.60
CA ARG A 33 -56.85 -10.03 -19.67
C ARG A 33 -56.21 -9.05 -18.70
N ASP A 34 -55.04 -9.39 -18.15
CA ASP A 34 -54.31 -8.60 -17.16
C ASP A 34 -52.79 -8.63 -17.47
N PRO A 35 -52.27 -7.65 -18.24
CA PRO A 35 -50.89 -7.70 -18.73
C PRO A 35 -49.83 -7.46 -17.63
N ALA A 36 -50.10 -6.58 -16.66
CA ALA A 36 -49.14 -6.27 -15.60
C ALA A 36 -48.88 -7.47 -14.64
N PRO A 37 -49.90 -8.18 -14.12
CA PRO A 37 -49.69 -9.42 -13.38
C PRO A 37 -48.98 -10.50 -14.21
N THR A 38 -49.31 -10.61 -15.49
CA THR A 38 -48.64 -11.58 -16.37
C THR A 38 -47.15 -11.31 -16.50
N ILE A 39 -46.75 -10.06 -16.75
CA ILE A 39 -45.33 -9.68 -16.82
C ILE A 39 -44.62 -9.99 -15.50
N ARG A 40 -45.29 -9.78 -14.37
CA ARG A 40 -44.75 -10.14 -13.04
C ARG A 40 -44.50 -11.65 -12.95
N ASP A 41 -45.46 -12.48 -13.33
CA ASP A 41 -45.34 -13.94 -13.25
C ASP A 41 -44.27 -14.48 -14.22
N LEU A 42 -44.17 -13.92 -15.42
CA LEU A 42 -43.11 -14.24 -16.38
C LEU A 42 -41.72 -13.84 -15.85
N SER A 43 -41.62 -12.66 -15.24
CA SER A 43 -40.37 -12.21 -14.63
C SER A 43 -39.94 -13.11 -13.48
N GLU A 44 -40.90 -13.61 -12.68
CA GLU A 44 -40.61 -14.57 -11.63
C GLU A 44 -40.15 -15.92 -12.20
N SER A 45 -40.78 -16.39 -13.28
CA SER A 45 -40.37 -17.63 -13.94
C SER A 45 -38.94 -17.53 -14.48
N ALA A 46 -38.62 -16.42 -15.17
CA ALA A 46 -37.27 -16.15 -15.68
C ALA A 46 -36.25 -16.14 -14.54
N MET A 47 -36.56 -15.41 -13.46
CA MET A 47 -35.69 -15.32 -12.30
C MET A 47 -35.49 -16.67 -11.61
N ARG A 48 -36.55 -17.47 -11.45
CA ARG A 48 -36.47 -18.78 -10.80
C ARG A 48 -35.62 -19.76 -11.62
N GLU A 49 -35.70 -19.71 -12.94
CA GLU A 49 -34.86 -20.52 -13.82
C GLU A 49 -33.38 -20.14 -13.69
N VAL A 50 -33.05 -18.85 -13.83
CA VAL A 50 -31.65 -18.38 -13.76
C VAL A 50 -31.04 -18.57 -12.38
N ILE A 51 -31.80 -18.30 -11.31
CA ILE A 51 -31.31 -18.48 -9.93
C ILE A 51 -31.15 -19.96 -9.59
N GLY A 52 -32.01 -20.83 -10.15
CA GLY A 52 -31.92 -22.28 -9.98
C GLY A 52 -30.62 -22.89 -10.52
N ASP A 53 -29.97 -22.23 -11.50
CA ASP A 53 -28.70 -22.68 -12.10
C ASP A 53 -27.46 -22.00 -11.46
N ARG A 54 -27.63 -21.25 -10.38
CA ARG A 54 -26.56 -20.49 -9.69
C ARG A 54 -26.40 -20.92 -8.25
N THR A 55 -25.23 -20.66 -7.68
CA THR A 55 -24.97 -20.88 -6.25
C THR A 55 -25.44 -19.69 -5.40
N VAL A 56 -25.72 -19.89 -4.12
CA VAL A 56 -26.17 -18.80 -3.24
C VAL A 56 -25.14 -17.67 -3.12
N ASP A 57 -23.86 -18.03 -3.11
CA ASP A 57 -22.76 -17.06 -3.02
C ASP A 57 -22.71 -16.18 -4.27
N GLU A 58 -22.91 -16.74 -5.47
CA GLU A 58 -22.96 -15.99 -6.71
C GLU A 58 -24.15 -15.01 -6.74
N VAL A 59 -25.32 -15.44 -6.26
CA VAL A 59 -26.53 -14.60 -6.22
C VAL A 59 -26.36 -13.46 -5.21
N LEU A 60 -25.67 -13.70 -4.08
CA LEU A 60 -25.44 -12.70 -3.04
C LEU A 60 -24.29 -11.72 -3.36
N THR A 61 -23.30 -12.13 -4.15
CA THR A 61 -22.05 -11.38 -4.35
C THR A 61 -21.90 -10.83 -5.78
N ILE A 62 -21.12 -11.50 -6.63
CA ILE A 62 -20.56 -10.99 -7.89
C ILE A 62 -21.42 -11.41 -9.10
N GLY A 63 -22.22 -12.47 -8.99
CA GLY A 63 -23.00 -13.04 -10.09
C GLY A 63 -24.21 -12.21 -10.53
N ARG A 64 -24.54 -11.13 -9.80
CA ARG A 64 -25.76 -10.32 -9.99
C ARG A 64 -25.92 -9.80 -11.42
N SER A 65 -24.87 -9.22 -11.99
CA SER A 65 -24.94 -8.67 -13.36
C SER A 65 -25.19 -9.77 -14.41
N GLY A 66 -24.60 -10.96 -14.24
CA GLY A 66 -24.85 -12.09 -15.13
C GLY A 66 -26.29 -12.58 -15.03
N ILE A 67 -26.81 -12.68 -13.81
CA ILE A 67 -28.21 -13.07 -13.54
C ILE A 67 -29.18 -12.09 -14.18
N GLU A 68 -28.95 -10.78 -14.05
CA GLU A 68 -29.78 -9.73 -14.63
C GLU A 68 -29.86 -9.82 -16.16
N VAL A 69 -28.71 -10.01 -16.81
CA VAL A 69 -28.63 -10.13 -18.28
C VAL A 69 -29.35 -11.38 -18.78
N GLU A 70 -29.12 -12.52 -18.13
CA GLU A 70 -29.70 -13.80 -18.52
C GLU A 70 -31.21 -13.84 -18.26
N ALA A 71 -31.65 -13.34 -17.10
CA ALA A 71 -33.06 -13.28 -16.76
C ALA A 71 -33.83 -12.31 -17.68
N LEU A 72 -33.21 -11.18 -18.06
CA LEU A 72 -33.79 -10.27 -19.04
C LEU A 72 -33.95 -10.93 -20.42
N ALA A 73 -32.95 -11.70 -20.86
CA ALA A 73 -33.03 -12.42 -22.13
C ALA A 73 -34.17 -13.45 -22.13
N LYS A 74 -34.30 -14.26 -21.07
CA LYS A 74 -35.40 -15.22 -20.92
C LYS A 74 -36.77 -14.53 -20.82
N LEU A 75 -36.86 -13.42 -20.10
CA LEU A 75 -38.08 -12.63 -20.00
C LEU A 75 -38.52 -12.09 -21.38
N ARG A 76 -37.58 -11.59 -22.19
CA ARG A 76 -37.87 -11.12 -23.55
C ARG A 76 -38.40 -12.24 -24.44
N GLU A 77 -37.78 -13.41 -24.41
CA GLU A 77 -38.22 -14.60 -25.16
C GLU A 77 -39.67 -14.97 -24.80
N MET A 78 -39.99 -14.99 -23.51
CA MET A 78 -41.36 -15.27 -23.04
C MET A 78 -42.36 -14.20 -23.44
N ILE A 79 -41.98 -12.92 -23.39
CA ILE A 79 -42.83 -11.79 -23.78
C ILE A 79 -43.14 -11.82 -25.28
N GLU A 80 -42.15 -12.13 -26.12
CA GLU A 80 -42.32 -12.29 -27.57
C GLU A 80 -43.21 -13.49 -27.90
N LEU A 81 -43.00 -14.63 -27.23
CA LEU A 81 -43.80 -15.84 -27.42
C LEU A 81 -45.29 -15.60 -27.15
N MET A 82 -45.61 -14.82 -26.12
CA MET A 82 -46.99 -14.50 -25.72
C MET A 82 -47.56 -13.28 -26.46
N GLN A 83 -46.78 -12.64 -27.34
CA GLN A 83 -47.18 -11.44 -28.09
C GLN A 83 -47.79 -10.37 -27.20
N LEU A 84 -47.16 -10.07 -26.06
CA LEU A 84 -47.67 -9.15 -25.05
C LEU A 84 -47.67 -7.67 -25.48
N GLY A 85 -47.05 -7.32 -26.60
CA GLY A 85 -46.95 -5.93 -27.07
C GLY A 85 -46.06 -5.04 -26.20
N VAL A 86 -45.09 -5.64 -25.50
CA VAL A 86 -44.19 -4.97 -24.55
C VAL A 86 -42.74 -5.31 -24.88
N SER A 87 -41.84 -4.35 -24.67
CA SER A 87 -40.40 -4.57 -24.62
C SER A 87 -39.93 -4.48 -23.17
N ALA A 88 -39.31 -5.54 -22.65
CA ALA A 88 -38.59 -5.46 -21.38
C ALA A 88 -37.23 -4.78 -21.61
N ASP A 89 -37.05 -3.59 -21.06
CA ASP A 89 -35.87 -2.77 -21.29
C ASP A 89 -34.75 -3.12 -20.30
N GLN A 90 -35.13 -3.32 -19.03
CA GLN A 90 -34.19 -3.65 -17.96
C GLN A 90 -34.83 -4.57 -16.92
N LEU A 91 -34.04 -5.53 -16.43
CA LEU A 91 -34.31 -6.30 -15.22
C LEU A 91 -33.13 -6.10 -14.28
N GLN A 92 -33.39 -5.62 -13.05
CA GLN A 92 -32.34 -5.31 -12.09
C GLN A 92 -32.65 -5.92 -10.72
N LEU A 93 -31.65 -6.57 -10.12
CA LEU A 93 -31.68 -7.07 -8.75
C LEU A 93 -31.47 -5.90 -7.78
N MET A 94 -32.41 -5.68 -6.87
CA MET A 94 -32.28 -4.66 -5.82
C MET A 94 -31.54 -5.20 -4.60
N ALA A 95 -32.16 -6.17 -3.93
CA ALA A 95 -31.68 -6.75 -2.70
C ALA A 95 -31.78 -8.27 -2.80
N VAL A 96 -30.72 -8.94 -2.34
CA VAL A 96 -30.70 -10.39 -2.16
C VAL A 96 -30.29 -10.62 -0.71
N HIS A 97 -31.16 -11.27 0.04
CA HIS A 97 -30.93 -11.57 1.44
C HIS A 97 -30.97 -13.08 1.69
N PRO A 98 -30.09 -13.62 2.55
CA PRO A 98 -30.30 -14.94 3.11
C PRO A 98 -31.61 -14.98 3.92
N PRO A 99 -32.23 -16.16 4.08
CA PRO A 99 -33.43 -16.32 4.90
C PRO A 99 -33.16 -15.85 6.33
N ARG A 100 -34.14 -15.17 6.94
CA ARG A 100 -34.04 -14.62 8.30
C ARG A 100 -33.47 -15.60 9.35
N PRO A 101 -33.81 -16.90 9.36
CA PRO A 101 -33.26 -17.83 10.36
C PRO A 101 -31.74 -18.03 10.27
N VAL A 102 -31.14 -17.89 9.09
CA VAL A 102 -29.72 -18.17 8.84
C VAL A 102 -28.89 -16.92 8.56
N GLN A 103 -29.54 -15.77 8.39
CA GLN A 103 -28.88 -14.49 8.10
C GLN A 103 -27.73 -14.19 9.06
N ARG A 104 -27.95 -14.36 10.37
CA ARG A 104 -26.93 -14.13 11.39
C ARG A 104 -25.69 -15.01 11.18
N SER A 105 -25.88 -16.29 10.86
CA SER A 105 -24.77 -17.22 10.62
C SER A 105 -23.98 -16.87 9.36
N PHE A 106 -24.66 -16.41 8.30
CA PHE A 106 -23.99 -15.89 7.09
C PHE A 106 -23.17 -14.63 7.39
N GLU A 107 -23.73 -13.70 8.17
CA GLU A 107 -23.01 -12.49 8.61
C GLU A 107 -21.79 -12.86 9.46
N GLU A 108 -21.92 -13.81 10.39
CA GLU A 108 -20.80 -14.31 11.21
C GLU A 108 -19.69 -14.95 10.35
N VAL A 109 -20.02 -15.75 9.33
CA VAL A 109 -19.03 -16.33 8.40
C VAL A 109 -18.34 -15.25 7.59
N ASN A 110 -19.09 -14.29 7.04
CA ASN A 110 -18.52 -13.18 6.29
C ASN A 110 -17.58 -12.32 7.16
N GLN A 111 -17.98 -12.03 8.40
CA GLN A 111 -17.14 -11.31 9.35
C GLN A 111 -15.85 -12.09 9.65
N ALA A 112 -15.95 -13.40 9.91
CA ALA A 112 -14.78 -14.23 10.17
C ALA A 112 -13.82 -14.30 8.97
N GLN A 113 -14.34 -14.33 7.74
CA GLN A 113 -13.52 -14.26 6.52
C GLN A 113 -12.81 -12.91 6.39
N GLN A 114 -13.50 -11.80 6.66
CA GLN A 114 -12.92 -10.46 6.65
C GLN A 114 -11.85 -10.29 7.73
N ASP A 115 -12.10 -10.80 8.93
CA ASP A 115 -11.15 -10.80 10.03
C ASP A 115 -9.89 -11.61 9.67
N ARG A 116 -10.06 -12.80 9.09
CA ARG A 116 -8.95 -13.62 8.58
C ARG A 116 -8.12 -12.86 7.55
N GLU A 117 -8.77 -12.22 6.59
CA GLU A 117 -8.09 -11.48 5.52
C GLU A 117 -7.36 -10.24 6.08
N THR A 118 -7.96 -9.58 7.07
CA THR A 118 -7.34 -8.46 7.78
C THR A 118 -6.09 -8.90 8.53
N LEU A 119 -6.16 -10.02 9.27
CA LEU A 119 -5.02 -10.58 10.00
C LEU A 119 -3.89 -11.00 9.06
N VAL A 120 -4.22 -11.62 7.93
CA VAL A 120 -3.22 -11.98 6.90
C VAL A 120 -2.55 -10.74 6.33
N ASN A 121 -3.32 -9.69 6.02
CA ASN A 121 -2.76 -8.44 5.51
C ASN A 121 -1.89 -7.71 6.54
N GLN A 122 -2.29 -7.72 7.82
CA GLN A 122 -1.47 -7.18 8.90
C GLN A 122 -0.14 -7.95 9.05
N ALA A 123 -0.18 -9.28 9.05
CA ALA A 123 1.01 -10.12 9.15
C ALA A 123 1.97 -9.89 7.97
N ASN A 124 1.43 -9.82 6.75
CA ASN A 124 2.21 -9.49 5.56
C ASN A 124 2.81 -8.09 5.63
N GLY A 125 2.05 -7.11 6.15
CA GLY A 125 2.53 -5.76 6.39
C GLY A 125 3.68 -5.71 7.39
N GLU A 126 3.58 -6.46 8.50
CA GLU A 126 4.67 -6.56 9.48
C GLU A 126 5.92 -7.23 8.90
N TYR A 127 5.74 -8.35 8.19
CA TYR A 127 6.83 -9.04 7.51
C TYR A 127 7.57 -8.11 6.53
N ASN A 128 6.80 -7.41 5.67
CA ASN A 128 7.33 -6.47 4.68
C ASN A 128 7.95 -5.21 5.31
N ARG A 129 7.67 -4.92 6.58
CA ARG A 129 8.31 -3.83 7.32
C ARG A 129 9.59 -4.27 8.01
N VAL A 130 9.55 -5.40 8.72
CA VAL A 130 10.65 -5.84 9.60
C VAL A 130 11.81 -6.42 8.79
N ILE A 131 11.54 -7.31 7.84
CA ILE A 131 12.61 -8.01 7.11
C ILE A 131 13.43 -7.07 6.22
N PRO A 132 12.83 -6.20 5.38
CA PRO A 132 13.60 -5.28 4.55
C PRO A 132 14.35 -4.24 5.38
N LYS A 133 13.77 -3.76 6.48
CA LYS A 133 14.45 -2.84 7.40
C LYS A 133 15.68 -3.49 8.03
N ALA A 134 15.55 -4.70 8.56
CA ALA A 134 16.66 -5.42 9.16
C ALA A 134 17.79 -5.71 8.15
N ARG A 135 17.43 -6.09 6.90
CA ARG A 135 18.40 -6.24 5.81
C ARG A 135 19.10 -4.92 5.47
N GLY A 136 18.35 -3.83 5.33
CA GLY A 136 18.92 -2.51 5.06
C GLY A 136 19.86 -2.03 6.17
N GLU A 137 19.51 -2.26 7.43
CA GLU A 137 20.40 -1.95 8.56
C GLU A 137 21.68 -2.82 8.57
N ALA A 138 21.57 -4.09 8.19
CA ALA A 138 22.73 -4.97 8.06
C ALA A 138 23.67 -4.51 6.94
N ASP A 139 23.12 -4.24 5.75
CA ASP A 139 23.87 -3.77 4.59
C ASP A 139 24.52 -2.41 4.87
N GLN A 140 23.79 -1.49 5.52
CA GLN A 140 24.33 -0.19 5.93
C GLN A 140 25.54 -0.35 6.86
N ARG A 141 25.49 -1.28 7.82
CA ARG A 141 26.61 -1.55 8.74
C ARG A 141 27.81 -2.12 8.00
N ILE A 142 27.60 -3.05 7.06
CA ILE A 142 28.66 -3.64 6.26
C ILE A 142 29.32 -2.55 5.40
N SER A 143 28.54 -1.79 4.64
CA SER A 143 29.08 -0.71 3.80
C SER A 143 29.79 0.38 4.60
N ALA A 144 29.31 0.70 5.81
CA ALA A 144 30.00 1.63 6.70
C ALA A 144 31.36 1.09 7.18
N ALA A 145 31.44 -0.20 7.48
CA ALA A 145 32.69 -0.87 7.88
C ALA A 145 33.69 -0.94 6.73
N GLU A 146 33.23 -1.30 5.52
CA GLU A 146 34.03 -1.30 4.30
C GLU A 146 34.56 0.11 3.97
N GLY A 147 33.68 1.12 4.05
CA GLY A 147 34.06 2.52 3.86
C GLY A 147 35.08 3.01 4.90
N TYR A 148 34.94 2.59 6.16
CA TYR A 148 35.94 2.86 7.19
C TYR A 148 37.29 2.22 6.87
N ALA A 149 37.30 0.93 6.53
CA ALA A 149 38.53 0.21 6.17
C ALA A 149 39.24 0.86 4.98
N LEU A 150 38.49 1.16 3.91
CA LEU A 150 39.02 1.80 2.72
C LEU A 150 39.61 3.19 3.05
N ARG A 151 38.89 3.99 3.83
CA ARG A 151 39.38 5.30 4.30
C ARG A 151 40.68 5.16 5.08
N ARG A 152 40.76 4.23 6.03
CA ARG A 152 41.98 4.04 6.85
C ARG A 152 43.18 3.63 6.02
N VAL A 153 42.99 2.76 5.03
CA VAL A 153 44.05 2.36 4.10
C VAL A 153 44.49 3.54 3.24
N ASN A 154 43.56 4.33 2.72
CA ASN A 154 43.87 5.49 1.89
C ASN A 154 44.53 6.63 2.67
N GLU A 155 44.09 6.89 3.91
CA GLU A 155 44.76 7.81 4.84
C GLU A 155 46.21 7.37 5.07
N ALA A 156 46.44 6.10 5.44
CA ALA A 156 47.79 5.59 5.67
C ALA A 156 48.69 5.70 4.41
N LYS A 157 48.16 5.37 3.22
CA LYS A 157 48.89 5.54 1.96
C LYS A 157 49.20 7.01 1.68
N GLY A 158 48.25 7.91 1.92
CA GLY A 158 48.43 9.35 1.76
C GLY A 158 49.47 9.91 2.73
N ASP A 159 49.46 9.45 3.98
CA ASP A 159 50.43 9.84 5.00
C ASP A 159 51.85 9.39 4.63
N VAL A 160 52.00 8.15 4.14
CA VAL A 160 53.28 7.63 3.64
C VAL A 160 53.77 8.42 2.44
N ALA A 161 52.91 8.65 1.44
CA ALA A 161 53.28 9.43 0.25
C ALA A 161 53.75 10.84 0.62
N ARG A 162 53.01 11.55 1.50
CA ARG A 162 53.41 12.86 2.01
C ARG A 162 54.76 12.80 2.74
N PHE A 163 54.99 11.76 3.53
CA PHE A 163 56.26 11.59 4.23
C PHE A 163 57.43 11.31 3.29
N GLU A 164 57.25 10.48 2.27
CA GLU A 164 58.28 10.16 1.28
C GLU A 164 58.68 11.40 0.46
N GLU A 165 57.71 12.21 0.03
CA GLU A 165 57.95 13.50 -0.63
C GLU A 165 58.76 14.44 0.27
N LEU A 166 58.36 14.56 1.54
CA LEU A 166 59.08 15.40 2.51
C LEU A 166 60.51 14.89 2.76
N LEU A 167 60.69 13.58 2.88
CA LEU A 167 62.01 12.95 3.08
C LEU A 167 62.94 13.20 1.89
N ALA A 168 62.41 13.17 0.66
CA ALA A 168 63.17 13.46 -0.54
C ALA A 168 63.71 14.90 -0.54
N GLU A 169 62.90 15.89 -0.18
CA GLU A 169 63.34 17.29 -0.07
C GLU A 169 64.28 17.51 1.12
N TYR A 170 63.99 16.88 2.27
CA TYR A 170 64.87 16.92 3.44
C TYR A 170 66.28 16.40 3.14
N ARG A 171 66.40 15.32 2.36
CA ARG A 171 67.71 14.78 1.93
C ARG A 171 68.49 15.74 1.04
N LYS A 172 67.82 16.60 0.26
CA LYS A 172 68.48 17.61 -0.59
C LYS A 172 68.98 18.80 0.23
N ALA A 173 68.18 19.29 1.18
CA ALA A 173 68.50 20.46 2.00
C ALA A 173 67.96 20.32 3.44
N PRO A 174 68.72 19.70 4.37
CA PRO A 174 68.24 19.39 5.72
C PRO A 174 67.90 20.61 6.58
N GLU A 175 68.78 21.62 6.60
CA GLU A 175 68.65 22.81 7.46
C GLU A 175 67.44 23.67 7.07
N ILE A 176 67.28 23.95 5.77
CA ILE A 176 66.19 24.78 5.24
C ILE A 176 64.84 24.09 5.45
N THR A 177 64.77 22.76 5.24
CA THR A 177 63.52 21.99 5.39
C THR A 177 63.07 21.94 6.85
N ARG A 178 63.98 21.76 7.80
CA ARG A 178 63.67 21.82 9.25
C ARG A 178 63.14 23.18 9.67
N GLN A 179 63.82 24.24 9.26
CA GLN A 179 63.42 25.60 9.63
C GLN A 179 62.05 25.96 9.04
N ARG A 180 61.77 25.56 7.79
CA ARG A 180 60.46 25.71 7.16
C ARG A 180 59.36 24.98 7.94
N LEU A 181 59.53 23.69 8.22
CA LEU A 181 58.54 22.89 8.96
C LEU A 181 58.23 23.48 10.33
N TYR A 182 59.27 23.96 11.04
CA TYR A 182 59.11 24.63 12.32
C TYR A 182 58.27 25.90 12.21
N LEU A 183 58.59 26.77 11.23
CA LEU A 183 57.86 28.02 11.02
C LEU A 183 56.40 27.77 10.58
N GLU A 184 56.15 26.80 9.69
CA GLU A 184 54.79 26.40 9.28
C GLU A 184 53.98 25.86 10.46
N SER A 185 54.56 24.95 11.25
CA SER A 185 53.90 24.40 12.46
C SER A 185 53.60 25.49 13.47
N MET A 186 54.55 26.40 13.69
CA MET A 186 54.40 27.49 14.63
C MET A 186 53.37 28.52 14.14
N ALA A 187 53.29 28.78 12.82
CA ALA A 187 52.27 29.62 12.23
C ALA A 187 50.85 29.04 12.38
N GLU A 188 50.70 27.72 12.39
CA GLU A 188 49.40 27.08 12.59
C GLU A 188 48.98 27.01 14.06
N VAL A 189 49.94 26.76 14.96
CA VAL A 189 49.68 26.58 16.40
C VAL A 189 49.54 27.92 17.13
N LEU A 190 50.36 28.93 16.81
CA LEU A 190 50.37 30.22 17.51
C LEU A 190 49.00 30.92 17.54
N PRO A 191 48.18 30.96 16.48
CA PRO A 191 46.86 31.59 16.50
C PRO A 191 45.84 30.86 17.39
N LYS A 192 46.04 29.55 17.65
CA LYS A 192 45.16 28.74 18.48
C LYS A 192 45.46 28.91 19.98
N LEU A 193 46.58 29.56 20.34
CA LEU A 193 46.96 29.83 21.73
C LEU A 193 46.22 31.06 22.26
N LYS A 194 45.48 30.89 23.37
CA LYS A 194 44.68 31.96 23.99
C LYS A 194 45.51 33.05 24.70
N SER A 195 46.72 32.74 25.15
CA SER A 195 47.60 33.68 25.85
C SER A 195 49.06 33.39 25.52
N LYS A 196 49.78 34.42 25.06
CA LYS A 196 51.21 34.35 24.76
C LYS A 196 51.97 35.23 25.74
N ILE A 197 52.85 34.63 26.55
CA ILE A 197 53.77 35.36 27.43
C ILE A 197 55.15 35.21 26.80
N ILE A 198 55.72 36.32 26.30
CA ILE A 198 57.08 36.35 25.74
C ILE A 198 57.97 36.93 26.83
N LEU A 199 58.92 36.13 27.30
CA LEU A 199 59.89 36.52 28.32
C LEU A 199 61.25 36.73 27.64
N ASP A 200 61.89 37.85 27.97
CA ASP A 200 63.25 38.14 27.52
C ASP A 200 64.25 37.36 28.38
N GLU A 201 65.33 36.86 27.78
CA GLU A 201 66.30 35.97 28.44
C GLU A 201 67.06 36.69 29.57
N ASP A 202 67.14 38.03 29.49
CA ASP A 202 67.76 38.91 30.49
C ASP A 202 66.82 39.34 31.65
N ALA A 203 65.54 38.95 31.62
CA ALA A 203 64.56 39.36 32.63
C ALA A 203 64.70 38.54 33.93
N LYS A 204 65.69 38.90 34.76
CA LYS A 204 65.74 38.46 36.16
C LYS A 204 64.65 39.21 36.94
N GLN A 205 63.69 38.44 37.46
CA GLN A 205 62.72 38.79 38.51
C GLN A 205 61.32 39.23 38.01
N LEU A 206 60.41 38.25 37.96
CA LEU A 206 58.97 38.52 37.95
C LEU A 206 58.51 38.68 39.41
N LEU A 207 58.14 39.89 39.81
CA LEU A 207 57.27 40.08 40.99
C LEU A 207 55.85 39.68 40.57
N PRO A 208 55.25 38.61 41.14
CA PRO A 208 53.86 38.32 40.88
C PRO A 208 53.03 39.36 41.63
N LEU A 209 52.52 40.37 40.92
CA LEU A 209 51.43 41.18 41.44
C LEU A 209 50.19 40.28 41.51
N LEU A 210 49.93 39.75 42.70
CA LEU A 210 48.65 39.14 43.05
C LEU A 210 47.59 40.25 42.96
N ASN A 211 46.88 40.34 41.84
CA ASN A 211 45.70 41.20 41.72
C ASN A 211 44.56 40.56 42.53
N LEU A 212 44.45 40.92 43.79
CA LEU A 212 43.24 40.73 44.58
C LEU A 212 42.24 41.82 44.18
N GLY A 213 41.38 41.53 43.21
CA GLY A 213 40.32 42.46 42.81
C GLY A 213 39.48 42.00 41.61
N GLN A 214 38.30 41.47 41.94
CA GLN A 214 37.15 41.04 41.12
C GLN A 214 37.20 39.63 40.50
#